data_AF-A0A8C2XSU0-F1
#
_entry.id   AF-A0A8C2XSU0-F1
#
_cell.length_a   1.000
_cell.length_b   1.000
_cell.length_c   1.000
_cell.angle_alpha   90.00
_cell.angle_beta   90.00
_cell.angle_gamma   90.00
#
_symmetry.space_group_name_H-M   'P 1'
#
loop_
_entity.id
_entity.type
_entity.pdbx_description
1 polymer ?
#
loop_
_entity_poly.entity_id
_entity_poly.type
_entity_poly.pdbx_seq_one_letter_code
_entity_poly.pdbx_strand_id
1 'polypeptide(L)'
;MHQSQPNSSRVTYLVGNDSDFLPLICVVHPSSPPRPGWLILPSPPPPPSAAMPFVDVQSRLGINVDGWLLQQSGQQPNHRAPRCHAFEKEWIECSHGIGQTRAKKECQLEFEDFYECMHKQKTHQRLYAIRQQRDKMVKEGTYTPPSCHSGKPDHGP
;
A
#
# COMPACT_ATOMS: atom_id res chain seq x y z
N MET A 1 -10.79 8.93 -55.01
CA MET A 1 -9.38 9.27 -54.73
C MET A 1 -9.14 8.91 -53.27
N HIS A 2 -8.74 7.66 -53.01
CA HIS A 2 -7.35 7.26 -52.70
C HIS A 2 -6.82 7.98 -51.45
N GLN A 3 -6.88 7.31 -50.29
CA GLN A 3 -5.76 6.66 -49.57
C GLN A 3 -5.12 7.66 -48.58
N SER A 4 -4.72 7.33 -47.35
CA SER A 4 -4.38 6.05 -46.71
C SER A 4 -4.10 6.32 -45.21
N GLN A 5 -4.58 5.44 -44.31
CA GLN A 5 -3.92 5.15 -43.02
C GLN A 5 -2.57 4.42 -43.29
N PRO A 6 -1.54 4.41 -42.40
CA PRO A 6 -1.55 3.74 -41.08
C PRO A 6 -0.71 4.51 -40.01
N ASN A 7 -0.54 4.16 -38.72
CA ASN A 7 -0.83 2.99 -37.91
C ASN A 7 -0.80 3.40 -36.41
N SER A 8 -1.67 2.75 -35.61
CA SER A 8 -1.41 2.19 -34.27
C SER A 8 -0.36 2.83 -33.34
N SER A 9 -0.82 3.39 -32.22
CA SER A 9 -0.13 3.24 -30.91
C SER A 9 -1.12 3.44 -29.77
N ARG A 10 -1.65 2.32 -29.28
CA ARG A 10 -2.45 2.19 -28.06
C ARG A 10 -1.47 2.21 -26.88
N VAL A 11 -1.43 3.28 -26.10
CA VAL A 11 -0.62 3.35 -24.88
C VAL A 11 -1.33 2.56 -23.79
N THR A 12 -0.92 1.31 -23.62
CA THR A 12 -1.22 0.49 -22.45
C THR A 12 -0.24 0.83 -21.33
N TYR A 13 -0.76 1.27 -20.18
CA TYR A 13 0.01 1.39 -18.95
C TYR A 13 0.31 -0.01 -18.43
N LEU A 14 1.57 -0.43 -18.50
CA LEU A 14 2.06 -1.61 -17.80
C LEU A 14 2.49 -1.20 -16.39
N VAL A 15 1.88 -1.88 -15.42
CA VAL A 15 2.22 -1.88 -14.00
C VAL A 15 3.67 -2.33 -13.87
N GLY A 16 4.56 -1.41 -13.49
CA GLY A 16 5.93 -1.73 -13.12
C GLY A 16 5.95 -2.38 -11.74
N ASN A 17 6.36 -3.64 -11.67
CA ASN A 17 6.79 -4.26 -10.43
C ASN A 17 8.27 -3.92 -10.23
N ASP A 18 8.54 -3.17 -9.16
CA ASP A 18 9.87 -3.00 -8.57
C ASP A 18 10.33 -4.35 -8.00
N SER A 19 11.33 -4.96 -8.64
CA SER A 19 12.14 -6.03 -8.04
C SER A 19 13.57 -5.98 -8.59
N ASP A 20 14.19 -4.80 -8.57
CA ASP A 20 15.64 -4.66 -8.77
C ASP A 20 16.39 -5.07 -7.49
N PHE A 21 16.33 -6.36 -7.17
CA PHE A 21 17.33 -7.01 -6.33
C PHE A 21 18.45 -7.46 -7.28
N LEU A 22 19.48 -6.64 -7.42
CA LEU A 22 20.74 -7.04 -8.04
C LEU A 22 21.26 -8.31 -7.36
N PRO A 23 21.41 -9.45 -8.05
CA PRO A 23 22.28 -10.49 -7.53
C PRO A 23 23.71 -10.06 -7.82
N LEU A 24 24.54 -10.03 -6.77
CA LEU A 24 25.99 -10.06 -6.89
C LEU A 24 26.35 -11.13 -7.94
N ILE A 25 26.91 -10.70 -9.06
CA ILE A 25 27.55 -11.60 -10.02
C ILE A 25 28.82 -12.11 -9.33
N CYS A 26 28.75 -13.28 -8.70
CA CYS A 26 29.92 -14.06 -8.35
C CYS A 26 30.63 -14.43 -9.66
N VAL A 27 31.77 -13.80 -9.94
CA VAL A 27 32.69 -14.22 -10.99
C VAL A 27 33.28 -15.56 -10.56
N VAL A 28 32.69 -16.67 -11.02
CA VAL A 28 33.22 -18.01 -10.78
C VAL A 28 34.34 -18.26 -11.79
N HIS A 29 35.56 -18.39 -11.27
CA HIS A 29 36.74 -18.85 -12.00
C HIS A 29 36.51 -20.24 -12.62
N PRO A 30 36.93 -20.48 -13.89
CA PRO A 30 36.68 -21.74 -14.57
C PRO A 30 37.76 -22.77 -14.23
N SER A 31 37.64 -23.44 -13.09
CA SER A 31 38.53 -24.57 -12.76
C SER A 31 37.91 -25.57 -11.79
N SER A 32 36.79 -26.18 -12.18
CA SER A 32 36.35 -27.43 -11.54
C SER A 32 35.53 -28.30 -12.50
N PRO A 33 35.86 -29.59 -12.67
CA PRO A 33 35.15 -30.49 -13.57
C PRO A 33 33.72 -30.81 -13.06
N PRO A 34 32.77 -31.13 -13.96
CA PRO A 34 31.39 -31.38 -13.59
C PRO A 34 31.26 -32.72 -12.86
N ARG A 35 30.64 -32.73 -11.67
CA ARG A 35 30.23 -33.97 -11.01
C ARG A 35 29.02 -34.55 -11.76
N PRO A 36 29.05 -35.83 -12.18
CA PRO A 36 27.92 -36.46 -12.83
C PRO A 36 26.87 -36.84 -11.79
N GLY A 37 25.60 -36.53 -12.08
CA GLY A 37 24.47 -37.25 -11.49
C GLY A 37 23.87 -36.69 -10.21
N TRP A 38 23.39 -35.44 -10.22
CA TRP A 38 22.29 -35.06 -9.33
C TRP A 38 21.00 -35.08 -10.15
N LEU A 39 20.30 -36.22 -10.09
CA LEU A 39 18.92 -36.30 -10.51
C LEU A 39 18.13 -35.29 -9.67
N ILE A 40 17.56 -34.28 -10.32
CA ILE A 40 16.59 -33.37 -9.70
C ILE A 40 15.36 -34.23 -9.40
N LEU A 41 15.23 -34.74 -8.18
CA LEU A 41 13.97 -35.30 -7.73
C LEU A 41 12.94 -34.15 -7.72
N PRO A 42 11.73 -34.34 -8.30
CA PRO A 42 10.66 -33.38 -8.13
C PRO A 42 10.37 -33.25 -6.64
N SER A 43 10.39 -32.01 -6.13
CA SER A 43 10.01 -31.69 -4.76
C SER A 43 8.62 -32.29 -4.48
N PRO A 44 8.43 -33.03 -3.37
CA PRO A 44 7.12 -33.56 -3.03
C PRO A 44 6.11 -32.41 -2.87
N PRO A 45 4.85 -32.58 -3.31
CA PRO A 45 3.83 -31.57 -3.11
C PRO A 45 3.69 -31.28 -1.60
N PRO A 46 3.46 -30.01 -1.22
CA PRO A 46 3.26 -29.68 0.19
C PRO A 46 2.13 -30.56 0.76
N PRO A 47 2.27 -31.08 1.99
CA PRO A 47 1.22 -31.88 2.61
C PRO A 47 -0.08 -31.07 2.62
N PRO A 48 -1.26 -31.71 2.47
CA PRO A 48 -2.53 -31.03 2.55
C PRO A 48 -2.55 -30.25 3.87
N SER A 49 -2.67 -28.93 3.78
CA SER A 49 -2.60 -28.06 4.95
C SER A 49 -3.60 -28.58 5.98
N ALA A 50 -3.12 -28.94 7.16
CA ALA A 50 -3.99 -29.12 8.31
C ALA A 50 -4.62 -27.74 8.60
N ALA A 51 -5.76 -27.47 7.97
CA ALA A 51 -6.50 -26.25 8.16
C ALA A 51 -7.00 -26.28 9.61
N MET A 52 -6.38 -25.49 10.48
CA MET A 52 -6.92 -25.25 11.81
C MET A 52 -8.24 -24.49 11.64
N PRO A 53 -9.39 -25.09 11.94
CA PRO A 53 -10.66 -24.42 11.75
C PRO A 53 -10.77 -23.26 12.74
N PHE A 54 -11.27 -22.11 12.28
CA PHE A 54 -11.65 -21.02 13.17
C PHE A 54 -12.94 -21.41 13.91
N VAL A 55 -12.82 -21.78 15.19
CA VAL A 55 -13.96 -22.09 16.04
C VAL A 55 -14.31 -20.85 16.86
N ASP A 56 -15.40 -20.18 16.47
CA ASP A 56 -15.87 -18.97 17.15
C ASP A 56 -16.60 -19.31 18.46
N VAL A 57 -15.83 -19.56 19.53
CA VAL A 57 -16.35 -19.79 20.88
C VAL A 57 -16.80 -18.48 21.53
N GLN A 58 -16.15 -17.35 21.18
CA GLN A 58 -16.41 -16.03 21.77
C GLN A 58 -17.83 -15.55 21.48
N SER A 59 -18.24 -15.56 20.20
CA SER A 59 -19.59 -15.13 19.82
C SER A 59 -20.68 -16.06 20.34
N ARG A 60 -20.39 -17.36 20.49
CA ARG A 60 -21.35 -18.36 21.00
C ARG A 60 -21.59 -18.25 22.50
N LEU A 61 -20.56 -17.95 23.27
CA LEU A 61 -20.64 -17.79 24.73
C LEU A 61 -20.90 -16.33 25.15
N GLY A 62 -20.83 -15.36 24.24
CA GLY A 62 -21.00 -13.95 24.53
C GLY A 62 -19.85 -13.33 25.33
N ILE A 63 -18.66 -13.92 25.26
CA ILE A 63 -17.47 -13.44 25.98
C ILE A 63 -16.61 -12.64 25.01
N ASN A 64 -16.22 -11.42 25.38
CA ASN A 64 -15.31 -10.58 24.62
C ASN A 64 -13.90 -10.67 25.21
N VAL A 65 -13.03 -11.49 24.62
CA VAL A 65 -11.64 -11.65 25.05
C VAL A 65 -10.73 -10.69 24.30
N ASP A 66 -10.91 -10.58 22.98
CA ASP A 66 -10.02 -9.83 22.07
C ASP A 66 -10.73 -8.80 21.18
N GLY A 67 -12.06 -8.85 21.04
CA GLY A 67 -12.83 -7.98 20.16
C GLY A 67 -12.66 -6.48 20.44
N TRP A 68 -12.42 -6.09 21.70
CA TRP A 68 -12.15 -4.70 22.09
C TRP A 68 -10.85 -4.12 21.52
N LEU A 69 -9.92 -4.97 21.07
CA LEU A 69 -8.60 -4.55 20.57
C LEU A 69 -8.54 -4.47 19.03
N LEU A 70 -9.48 -5.10 18.32
CA LEU A 70 -9.39 -5.29 16.87
C LEU A 70 -9.68 -4.02 16.05
N GLN A 71 -10.57 -3.17 16.54
CA GLN A 71 -11.05 -1.97 15.82
C GLN A 71 -10.48 -0.71 16.46
N GLN A 72 -9.79 0.13 15.69
CA GLN A 72 -9.20 1.36 16.25
C GLN A 72 -10.29 2.38 16.63
N SER A 73 -11.38 2.40 15.85
CA SER A 73 -12.60 3.19 16.03
C SER A 73 -13.52 2.69 17.14
N GLY A 74 -13.14 1.63 17.86
CA GLY A 74 -13.81 1.18 19.07
C GLY A 74 -13.67 2.16 20.24
N GLN A 75 -14.26 1.83 21.38
CA GLN A 75 -14.15 2.65 22.58
C GLN A 75 -12.71 2.65 23.11
N GLN A 76 -12.05 3.80 23.01
CA GLN A 76 -10.71 4.00 23.55
C GLN A 76 -10.76 4.66 24.95
N PRO A 77 -9.78 4.39 25.83
CA PRO A 77 -9.65 5.10 27.09
C PRO A 77 -9.62 6.63 26.88
N ASN A 78 -10.37 7.38 27.70
CA ASN A 78 -10.52 8.83 27.62
C ASN A 78 -11.10 9.36 26.29
N HIS A 79 -11.86 8.54 25.54
CA HIS A 79 -12.49 8.94 24.27
C HIS A 79 -11.50 9.51 23.25
N ARG A 80 -10.24 9.06 23.29
CA ARG A 80 -9.20 9.52 22.36
C ARG A 80 -9.42 8.86 21.00
N ALA A 81 -9.84 9.65 20.02
CA ALA A 81 -9.98 9.18 18.66
C ALA A 81 -8.60 8.89 18.04
N PRO A 82 -8.40 7.74 17.36
CA PRO A 82 -7.21 7.52 16.53
C PRO A 82 -7.20 8.47 15.33
N ARG A 83 -6.04 8.64 14.71
CA ARG A 83 -5.86 9.58 13.58
C ARG A 83 -6.80 9.31 12.41
N CYS A 84 -7.07 8.04 12.12
CA CYS A 84 -7.89 7.58 11.00
C CYS A 84 -9.26 7.04 11.44
N HIS A 85 -9.77 7.47 12.60
CA HIS A 85 -11.06 7.01 13.15
C HIS A 85 -12.19 7.08 12.12
N ALA A 86 -12.41 8.25 11.51
CA ALA A 86 -13.53 8.48 10.61
C ALA A 86 -13.50 7.51 9.42
N PHE A 87 -12.35 7.39 8.75
CA PHE A 87 -12.20 6.52 7.58
C PHE A 87 -12.34 5.03 7.91
N GLU A 88 -11.78 4.58 9.04
CA GLU A 88 -11.95 3.18 9.45
C GLU A 88 -13.42 2.87 9.77
N LYS A 89 -14.11 3.80 10.44
CA LYS A 89 -15.53 3.65 10.78
C LYS A 89 -16.40 3.56 9.53
N GLU A 90 -16.21 4.45 8.55
CA GLU A 90 -16.93 4.44 7.27
C GLU A 90 -16.69 3.12 6.50
N TRP A 91 -15.45 2.65 6.46
CA TRP A 91 -15.10 1.37 5.83
C TRP A 91 -15.77 0.17 6.51
N ILE A 92 -15.80 0.13 7.86
CA ILE A 92 -16.46 -0.94 8.61
C ILE A 92 -17.96 -0.88 8.40
N GLU A 93 -18.58 0.30 8.46
CA GLU A 93 -20.02 0.47 8.23
C GLU A 93 -20.43 0.06 6.82
N CYS A 94 -19.62 0.36 5.80
CA CYS A 94 -19.86 -0.10 4.43
C CYS A 94 -19.72 -1.62 4.29
N SER A 95 -18.65 -2.19 4.85
CA SER A 95 -18.31 -3.61 4.65
C SER A 95 -19.06 -4.59 5.56
N HIS A 96 -19.79 -4.07 6.55
CA HIS A 96 -20.56 -4.87 7.49
C HIS A 96 -21.69 -5.63 6.80
N GLY A 97 -21.69 -6.97 6.92
CA GLY A 97 -22.78 -7.84 6.44
C GLY A 97 -22.74 -8.25 4.97
N ILE A 98 -21.90 -7.65 4.11
CA ILE A 98 -21.80 -8.00 2.68
C ILE A 98 -20.75 -9.09 2.37
N GLY A 99 -19.86 -9.38 3.33
CA GLY A 99 -18.79 -10.37 3.21
C GLY A 99 -17.56 -9.85 2.42
N GLN A 100 -16.39 -10.44 2.70
CA GLN A 100 -15.09 -9.92 2.23
C GLN A 100 -15.00 -9.81 0.69
N THR A 101 -15.53 -10.79 -0.05
CA THR A 101 -15.42 -10.84 -1.52
C THR A 101 -16.15 -9.69 -2.20
N ARG A 102 -17.32 -9.29 -1.67
CA ARG A 102 -18.10 -8.16 -2.19
C ARG A 102 -17.58 -6.83 -1.67
N ALA A 103 -17.22 -6.78 -0.38
CA ALA A 103 -16.65 -5.57 0.25
C ALA A 103 -15.43 -5.04 -0.50
N LYS A 104 -14.58 -5.93 -1.05
CA LYS A 104 -13.42 -5.53 -1.88
C LYS A 104 -13.77 -4.72 -3.12
N LYS A 105 -14.99 -4.86 -3.65
CA LYS A 105 -15.46 -4.18 -4.86
C LYS A 105 -16.40 -3.03 -4.54
N GLU A 106 -17.35 -3.26 -3.63
CA GLU A 106 -18.40 -2.29 -3.29
C GLU A 106 -17.86 -1.18 -2.37
N CYS A 107 -17.01 -1.53 -1.40
CA CYS A 107 -16.44 -0.59 -0.42
C CYS A 107 -14.97 -0.24 -0.73
N GLN A 108 -14.61 -0.25 -2.01
CA GLN A 108 -13.22 -0.01 -2.43
C GLN A 108 -12.77 1.41 -2.11
N LEU A 109 -13.65 2.39 -2.25
CA LEU A 109 -13.33 3.80 -2.07
C LEU A 109 -13.02 4.12 -0.60
N GLU A 110 -13.88 3.65 0.31
CA GLU A 110 -13.71 3.80 1.76
C GLU A 110 -12.43 3.10 2.24
N PHE A 111 -12.12 1.93 1.67
CA PHE A 111 -10.87 1.22 1.97
C PHE A 111 -9.64 1.98 1.47
N GLU A 112 -9.68 2.55 0.26
CA GLU A 112 -8.57 3.33 -0.30
C GLU A 112 -8.30 4.61 0.51
N ASP A 113 -9.35 5.28 0.99
CA ASP A 113 -9.23 6.45 1.85
C ASP A 113 -8.67 6.11 3.23
N PHE A 114 -9.12 5.00 3.83
CA PHE A 114 -8.53 4.48 5.07
C PHE A 114 -7.05 4.12 4.88
N TYR A 115 -6.71 3.46 3.78
CA TYR A 115 -5.33 3.08 3.47
C TYR A 115 -4.43 4.30 3.23
N GLU A 116 -4.93 5.32 2.53
CA GLU A 116 -4.24 6.59 2.34
C GLU A 116 -4.04 7.32 3.67
N CYS A 117 -5.05 7.36 4.55
CA CYS A 117 -4.90 8.01 5.85
C CYS A 117 -3.78 7.37 6.69
N MET A 118 -3.69 6.04 6.67
CA MET A 118 -2.69 5.28 7.43
C MET A 118 -1.27 5.45 6.88
N HIS A 119 -1.10 5.39 5.56
CA HIS A 119 0.24 5.36 4.93
C HIS A 119 0.68 6.71 4.33
N LYS A 120 -0.26 7.62 4.08
CA LYS A 120 -0.06 8.96 3.49
C LYS A 120 0.72 8.97 2.18
N GLN A 121 0.65 7.90 1.40
CA GLN A 121 1.44 7.73 0.18
C GLN A 121 1.13 8.83 -0.85
N LYS A 122 -0.16 9.05 -1.16
CA LYS A 122 -0.61 10.07 -2.12
C LYS A 122 -0.23 11.48 -1.62
N THR A 123 -0.43 11.74 -0.32
CA THR A 123 -0.03 13.00 0.31
C THR A 123 1.49 13.25 0.21
N HIS A 124 2.33 12.25 0.52
CA HIS A 124 3.78 12.37 0.43
C HIS A 124 4.25 12.60 -1.00
N GLN A 125 3.70 11.87 -1.96
CA GLN A 125 4.02 12.03 -3.38
C GLN A 125 3.67 13.45 -3.87
N ARG A 126 2.51 13.97 -3.46
CA ARG A 126 2.08 15.33 -3.77
C ARG A 126 3.02 16.38 -3.17
N LEU A 127 3.37 16.25 -1.89
CA LEU A 127 4.29 17.16 -1.21
C LEU A 127 5.68 17.15 -1.85
N TYR A 128 6.15 15.98 -2.27
CA TYR A 128 7.40 15.84 -3.00
C TYR A 128 7.37 16.59 -4.33
N ALA A 129 6.33 16.41 -5.13
CA ALA A 129 6.16 17.12 -6.40
C ALA A 129 6.12 18.65 -6.21
N ILE A 130 5.40 19.14 -5.20
CA ILE A 130 5.35 20.56 -4.86
C ILE A 130 6.74 21.09 -4.49
N ARG A 131 7.49 20.33 -3.69
CA ARG A 131 8.86 20.71 -3.30
C ARG A 131 9.77 20.80 -4.53
N GLN A 132 9.75 19.80 -5.40
CA GLN A 132 10.55 19.79 -6.63
C GLN A 132 10.23 20.99 -7.53
N GLN A 133 8.95 21.28 -7.73
CA GLN A 133 8.52 22.42 -8.54
C GLN A 133 8.93 23.75 -7.90
N ARG A 134 8.76 23.91 -6.58
CA ARG A 134 9.20 25.11 -5.85
C ARG A 134 10.71 25.31 -6.01
N ASP A 135 11.50 24.27 -5.80
CA ASP A 135 12.96 24.36 -5.84
C ASP A 135 13.44 24.69 -7.26
N LYS A 136 12.74 24.25 -8.30
CA LYS A 136 12.97 24.66 -9.70
C LYS A 136 12.69 26.16 -9.89
N MET A 137 11.53 26.66 -9.46
CA MET A 137 11.17 28.08 -9.64
C MET A 137 12.05 29.02 -8.81
N VAL A 138 12.54 28.59 -7.65
CA VAL A 138 13.52 29.36 -6.85
C VAL A 138 14.86 29.45 -7.59
N LYS A 139 15.33 28.35 -8.21
CA LYS A 139 16.56 28.35 -9.02
C LYS A 139 16.44 29.24 -10.26
N GLU A 140 15.27 29.28 -10.89
CA GLU A 140 14.97 30.16 -12.03
C GLU A 140 14.74 31.63 -11.61
N GLY A 141 14.61 31.90 -10.30
CA GLY A 141 14.35 33.24 -9.77
C GLY A 141 12.91 33.74 -9.94
N THR A 142 12.00 32.90 -10.45
CA THR A 142 10.59 33.24 -10.71
C THR A 142 9.72 33.20 -9.46
N TYR A 143 10.18 32.54 -8.39
CA TYR A 143 9.45 32.42 -7.13
C TYR A 143 10.31 32.78 -5.92
N THR A 144 9.80 33.64 -5.05
CA THR A 144 10.37 33.95 -3.74
C THR A 144 9.43 33.45 -2.63
N PRO A 145 9.95 32.69 -1.64
CA PRO A 145 9.12 32.16 -0.57
C PRO A 145 8.58 33.31 0.31
N PRO A 146 7.33 33.21 0.80
CA PRO A 146 6.76 34.21 1.69
C PRO A 146 7.46 34.22 3.04
N SER A 147 7.40 35.35 3.73
CA SER A 147 8.16 35.58 4.97
C SER A 147 7.79 34.64 6.13
N CYS A 148 6.56 34.13 6.19
CA CYS A 148 6.12 33.11 7.15
C CYS A 148 6.84 31.76 6.96
N HIS A 149 7.32 31.46 5.75
CA HIS A 149 8.12 30.26 5.47
C HIS A 149 9.62 30.47 5.68
N SER A 150 10.04 31.69 6.05
CA SER A 150 11.44 32.07 6.27
C SER A 150 11.84 32.09 7.75
N GLY A 151 11.01 31.55 8.65
CA GLY A 151 11.30 31.45 10.08
C GLY A 151 11.11 32.75 10.86
N LYS A 152 10.40 33.74 10.29
CA LYS A 152 9.91 34.87 11.07
C LYS A 152 8.76 34.40 11.97
N PRO A 153 8.67 34.88 13.22
CA PRO A 153 7.64 34.42 14.14
C PRO A 153 6.25 34.71 13.57
N ASP A 154 5.42 33.68 13.51
CA ASP A 154 4.01 33.82 13.15
C ASP A 154 3.26 34.55 14.26
N HIS A 155 2.33 35.42 13.89
CA HIS A 155 1.45 36.17 14.82
C HIS A 155 0.27 35.33 15.34
N GLY A 156 0.42 34.01 15.41
CA GLY A 156 -0.59 33.13 16.01
C GLY A 156 -0.68 33.34 17.53
N PRO A 157 -1.87 33.15 18.14
CA PRO A 157 -2.04 33.21 19.59
C PRO A 157 -1.25 32.11 20.32
#